data_AF-A0A7C6WV21-F1
#
_entry.id   AF-A0A7C6WV21-F1
#
_cell.length_a   1.000
_cell.length_b   1.000
_cell.length_c   1.000
_cell.angle_alpha   90.00
_cell.angle_beta   90.00
_cell.angle_gamma   90.00
#
_symmetry.space_group_name_H-M   'P 1'
#
loop_
_entity.id
_entity.type
_entity.pdbx_description
1 polymer ?
#
loop_
_entity_poly.entity_id
_entity_poly.type
_entity_poly.pdbx_seq_one_letter_code
_entity_poly.pdbx_strand_id
1 'polypeptide(L)'
;MSGEKNAITRRLREIDNELVNKKEMLDRVELILLEDKIDDFIHEHAEEILIDEKPIKEIIEEDGADLTEDELSPYITKLREISKHLTTLIEKIDENYTLPNSFDNFAKDNDIKIDDRKDWYELVYRIIWDVIPDDAYSSPLLGFKPMLSTNSLMRSLSKVPMQIHRDRVKERNKLEDEVQIITGIKKEHEKILRSYGNVSGLWSGLAVLIYACVVGIVIPSTLLPYPLEIYNDVATKQFLLALFYSELVVLFIYLGVSMYKLTNEK
;
A
#
# COMPACT_ATOMS: atom_id res chain seq x y z
N MET A 1 22.54 -27.40 4.28
CA MET A 1 22.14 -26.50 5.39
C MET A 1 22.50 -25.03 5.16
N SER A 2 23.76 -24.57 5.24
CA SER A 2 24.06 -23.12 5.07
C SER A 2 23.80 -22.59 3.65
N GLY A 3 24.05 -23.41 2.61
CA GLY A 3 23.81 -23.02 1.22
C GLY A 3 22.33 -22.88 0.87
N GLU A 4 21.48 -23.83 1.29
CA GLU A 4 20.03 -23.79 1.06
C GLU A 4 19.38 -22.63 1.80
N LYS A 5 19.77 -22.37 3.05
CA LYS A 5 19.31 -21.21 3.82
C LYS A 5 19.64 -19.90 3.12
N ASN A 6 20.86 -19.76 2.58
CA ASN A 6 21.26 -18.57 1.83
C ASN A 6 20.49 -18.44 0.50
N ALA A 7 20.22 -19.55 -0.19
CA ALA A 7 19.41 -19.54 -1.41
C ALA A 7 17.97 -19.07 -1.13
N ILE A 8 17.34 -19.55 -0.05
CA ILE A 8 15.99 -19.12 0.37
C ILE A 8 16.00 -17.65 0.78
N THR A 9 17.01 -17.20 1.53
CA THR A 9 17.14 -15.81 1.94
C THR A 9 17.29 -14.87 0.73
N ARG A 10 18.09 -15.28 -0.26
CA ARG A 10 18.21 -14.54 -1.52
C ARG A 10 16.88 -14.49 -2.27
N ARG A 11 16.17 -15.62 -2.34
CA ARG A 11 14.86 -15.70 -3.01
C ARG A 11 13.82 -14.81 -2.33
N LEU A 12 13.80 -14.76 -1.00
CA LEU A 12 12.93 -13.84 -0.25
C LEU A 12 13.22 -12.38 -0.59
N ARG A 13 14.50 -11.99 -0.69
CA ARG A 13 14.86 -10.63 -1.10
C ARG A 13 14.42 -10.30 -2.52
N GLU A 14 14.53 -11.26 -3.45
CA GLU A 14 14.02 -11.10 -4.82
C GLU A 14 12.50 -10.89 -4.83
N ILE A 15 11.76 -11.69 -4.04
CA ILE A 15 10.32 -11.56 -3.85
C ILE A 15 9.94 -10.21 -3.25
N ASP A 16 10.68 -9.73 -2.24
CA ASP A 16 10.43 -8.42 -1.62
C ASP A 16 10.56 -7.28 -2.62
N ASN A 17 11.62 -7.30 -3.45
CA ASN A 17 11.81 -6.30 -4.49
C ASN A 17 10.70 -6.34 -5.54
N GLU A 18 10.29 -7.54 -5.95
CA GLU A 18 9.18 -7.71 -6.90
C GLU A 18 7.87 -7.17 -6.32
N LEU A 19 7.61 -7.46 -5.05
CA LEU A 19 6.41 -7.01 -4.34
C LEU A 19 6.37 -5.48 -4.21
N VAL A 20 7.50 -4.83 -3.88
CA VAL A 20 7.62 -3.36 -3.86
C VAL A 20 7.28 -2.78 -5.24
N ASN A 21 7.90 -3.28 -6.29
CA ASN A 21 7.65 -2.79 -7.65
C ASN A 21 6.18 -2.96 -8.07
N LYS A 22 5.57 -4.10 -7.74
CA LYS A 22 4.17 -4.38 -8.08
C LYS A 22 3.19 -3.50 -7.30
N LYS A 23 3.47 -3.20 -6.04
CA LYS A 23 2.69 -2.24 -5.25
C LYS A 23 2.80 -0.83 -5.82
N GLU A 24 4.00 -0.37 -6.15
CA GLU A 24 4.15 0.95 -6.79
C GLU A 24 3.43 1.03 -8.13
N MET A 25 3.40 -0.07 -8.90
CA MET A 25 2.61 -0.12 -10.13
C MET A 25 1.10 -0.04 -9.84
N LEU A 26 0.63 -0.75 -8.82
CA LEU A 26 -0.76 -0.73 -8.39
C LEU A 26 -1.17 0.68 -7.93
N ASP A 27 -0.40 1.29 -7.04
CA ASP A 27 -0.64 2.63 -6.49
C ASP A 27 -0.74 3.68 -7.63
N ARG A 28 0.11 3.57 -8.66
CA ARG A 28 0.05 4.44 -9.84
C ARG A 28 -1.24 4.27 -10.65
N VAL A 29 -1.70 3.03 -10.84
CA VAL A 29 -2.94 2.76 -11.59
C VAL A 29 -4.15 3.23 -10.79
N GLU A 30 -4.14 3.03 -9.48
CA GLU A 30 -5.19 3.52 -8.58
C GLU A 30 -5.25 5.05 -8.56
N LEU A 31 -4.11 5.73 -8.53
CA LEU A 31 -4.05 7.18 -8.64
C LEU A 31 -4.64 7.68 -9.96
N ILE A 32 -4.30 7.04 -11.10
CA ILE A 32 -4.87 7.41 -12.40
C ILE A 32 -6.39 7.23 -12.40
N LEU A 33 -6.89 6.11 -11.86
CA LEU A 33 -8.34 5.86 -11.79
C LEU A 33 -9.05 6.84 -10.86
N LEU A 34 -8.39 7.28 -9.80
CA LEU A 34 -8.89 8.33 -8.91
C LEU A 34 -8.93 9.69 -9.63
N GLU A 35 -7.86 10.06 -10.33
CA GLU A 35 -7.80 11.28 -11.13
C GLU A 35 -8.89 11.31 -12.21
N ASP A 36 -9.13 10.19 -12.90
CA ASP A 36 -10.23 10.07 -13.87
C ASP A 36 -11.59 10.39 -13.20
N LYS A 37 -11.88 9.80 -12.03
CA LYS A 37 -13.12 10.05 -11.28
C LYS A 37 -13.25 11.52 -10.86
N ILE A 38 -12.15 12.11 -10.41
CA ILE A 38 -12.12 13.50 -9.95
C ILE A 38 -12.33 14.44 -11.13
N ASP A 39 -11.71 14.16 -12.27
CA ASP A 39 -11.90 14.97 -13.47
C ASP A 39 -13.35 14.90 -13.94
N ASP A 40 -13.99 13.72 -13.94
CA ASP A 40 -15.42 13.58 -14.23
C ASP A 40 -16.28 14.41 -13.25
N PHE A 41 -16.04 14.28 -11.94
CA PHE A 41 -16.76 15.05 -10.91
C PHE A 41 -16.62 16.57 -11.12
N ILE A 42 -15.42 17.05 -11.43
CA ILE A 42 -15.17 18.48 -11.64
C ILE A 42 -15.84 18.97 -12.92
N HIS A 43 -15.83 18.19 -13.99
CA HIS A 43 -16.53 18.57 -15.23
C HIS A 43 -18.05 18.66 -15.04
N GLU A 44 -18.62 17.85 -14.15
CA GLU A 44 -20.06 17.85 -13.86
C GLU A 44 -20.46 18.96 -12.89
N HIS A 45 -19.65 19.24 -11.86
CA HIS A 45 -20.04 20.09 -10.73
C HIS A 45 -19.27 21.42 -10.62
N ALA A 46 -18.36 21.75 -11.53
CA ALA A 46 -17.54 22.97 -11.44
C ALA A 46 -18.35 24.27 -11.35
N GLU A 47 -19.51 24.34 -12.00
CA GLU A 47 -20.39 25.51 -11.91
C GLU A 47 -20.94 25.69 -10.49
N GLU A 48 -21.46 24.62 -9.89
CA GLU A 48 -21.98 24.63 -8.51
C GLU A 48 -20.89 24.96 -7.48
N ILE A 49 -19.66 24.52 -7.75
CA ILE A 49 -18.49 24.76 -6.89
C ILE A 49 -18.01 26.22 -6.97
N LEU A 50 -17.99 26.80 -8.18
CA LEU A 50 -17.37 28.11 -8.43
C LEU A 50 -18.35 29.28 -8.39
N ILE A 51 -19.60 29.08 -8.82
CA ILE A 51 -20.62 30.13 -8.94
C ILE A 51 -21.57 30.10 -7.75
N ASP A 52 -22.15 28.93 -7.47
CA ASP A 52 -23.13 28.78 -6.38
C ASP A 52 -22.46 28.65 -5.00
N GLU A 53 -21.14 28.48 -4.97
CA GLU A 53 -20.31 28.25 -3.78
C GLU A 53 -20.84 27.14 -2.86
N LYS A 54 -21.49 26.12 -3.44
CA LYS A 54 -22.03 25.00 -2.67
C LYS A 54 -20.91 24.26 -1.92
N PRO A 55 -21.16 23.82 -0.68
CA PRO A 55 -20.17 23.02 0.05
C PRO A 55 -20.00 21.66 -0.62
N ILE A 56 -18.76 21.23 -0.80
CA ILE A 56 -18.40 19.98 -1.53
C ILE A 56 -19.11 18.76 -0.95
N LYS A 57 -19.28 18.74 0.37
CA LYS A 57 -19.98 17.65 1.06
C LYS A 57 -21.43 17.48 0.58
N GLU A 58 -22.14 18.57 0.34
CA GLU A 58 -23.52 18.51 -0.16
C GLU A 58 -23.55 17.97 -1.59
N ILE A 59 -22.61 18.41 -2.44
CA ILE A 59 -22.48 17.93 -3.83
C ILE A 59 -22.21 16.42 -3.88
N ILE A 60 -21.29 15.91 -3.04
CA ILE A 60 -20.99 14.47 -2.95
C ILE A 60 -22.23 13.67 -2.52
N GLU A 61 -22.97 14.17 -1.52
CA GLU A 61 -24.18 13.51 -1.02
C GLU A 61 -25.31 13.49 -2.06
N GLU A 62 -25.45 14.55 -2.87
CA GLU A 62 -26.45 14.66 -3.94
C GLU A 62 -26.11 13.80 -5.17
N ASP A 63 -24.84 13.79 -5.59
CA ASP A 63 -24.35 13.05 -6.75
C ASP A 63 -24.20 11.54 -6.46
N GLY A 64 -24.00 11.18 -5.19
CA GLY A 64 -23.69 9.81 -4.80
C GLY A 64 -22.30 9.36 -5.24
N ALA A 65 -21.38 10.30 -5.42
CA ALA A 65 -20.01 10.04 -5.84
C ALA A 65 -19.27 9.17 -4.81
N ASP A 66 -18.56 8.16 -5.29
CA ASP A 66 -17.64 7.34 -4.49
C ASP A 66 -16.27 8.05 -4.38
N LEU A 67 -16.31 9.24 -3.78
CA LEU A 67 -15.18 10.13 -3.51
C LEU A 67 -15.33 10.75 -2.11
N THR A 68 -14.22 10.93 -1.42
CA THR A 68 -14.20 11.59 -0.11
C THR A 68 -13.82 13.08 -0.24
N GLU A 69 -14.23 13.87 0.75
CA GLU A 69 -13.86 15.29 0.80
C GLU A 69 -12.33 15.48 0.87
N ASP A 70 -11.62 14.60 1.58
CA ASP A 70 -10.16 14.63 1.68
C ASP A 70 -9.48 14.38 0.33
N GLU A 71 -10.02 13.44 -0.48
CA GLU A 71 -9.51 13.16 -1.83
C GLU A 71 -9.77 14.32 -2.80
N LEU A 72 -10.91 15.01 -2.69
CA LEU A 72 -11.31 16.11 -3.57
C LEU A 72 -10.66 17.46 -3.20
N SER A 73 -10.42 17.72 -1.92
CA SER A 73 -9.91 18.99 -1.39
C SER A 73 -8.71 19.59 -2.16
N PRO A 74 -7.62 18.85 -2.46
CA PRO A 74 -6.50 19.42 -3.20
C PRO A 74 -6.88 19.82 -4.64
N TYR A 75 -7.79 19.08 -5.27
CA TYR A 75 -8.24 19.32 -6.64
C TYR A 75 -9.22 20.49 -6.71
N ILE A 76 -10.11 20.63 -5.74
CA ILE A 76 -11.00 21.79 -5.60
C ILE A 76 -10.18 23.06 -5.36
N THR A 77 -9.13 22.97 -4.54
CA THR A 77 -8.20 24.10 -4.31
C THR A 77 -7.56 24.52 -5.63
N LYS A 78 -7.05 23.57 -6.41
CA LYS A 78 -6.47 23.83 -7.75
C LYS A 78 -7.49 24.43 -8.71
N LEU A 79 -8.74 23.96 -8.71
CA LEU A 79 -9.82 24.53 -9.54
C LEU A 79 -10.09 26.01 -9.18
N ARG A 80 -10.16 26.33 -7.89
CA ARG A 80 -10.33 27.72 -7.40
C ARG A 80 -9.15 28.61 -7.75
N GLU A 81 -7.93 28.08 -7.69
CA GLU A 81 -6.73 28.79 -8.13
C GLU A 81 -6.77 29.13 -9.63
N ILE A 82 -7.18 28.18 -10.47
CA ILE A 82 -7.38 28.39 -11.91
C ILE A 82 -8.44 29.48 -12.15
N SER A 83 -9.58 29.41 -11.47
CA SER A 83 -10.64 30.42 -11.55
C SER A 83 -10.13 31.80 -11.19
N LYS A 84 -9.47 31.94 -10.04
CA LYS A 84 -8.89 33.21 -9.61
C LYS A 84 -7.85 33.74 -10.60
N HIS A 85 -7.01 32.86 -11.14
CA HIS A 85 -6.01 33.22 -12.13
C HIS A 85 -6.65 33.77 -13.40
N LEU A 86 -7.68 33.09 -13.93
CA LEU A 86 -8.42 33.54 -15.10
C LEU A 86 -9.18 34.84 -14.85
N THR A 87 -9.92 34.97 -13.74
CA THR A 87 -10.61 36.22 -13.38
C THR A 87 -9.65 37.40 -13.30
N THR A 88 -8.48 37.22 -12.68
CA THR A 88 -7.45 38.28 -12.57
C THR A 88 -6.90 38.68 -13.94
N LEU A 89 -6.78 37.74 -14.88
CA LEU A 89 -6.35 38.05 -16.25
C LEU A 89 -7.44 38.81 -16.98
N ILE A 90 -8.69 38.38 -16.87
CA ILE A 90 -9.85 39.04 -17.48
C ILE A 90 -10.01 40.47 -16.97
N GLU A 91 -9.85 40.71 -15.67
CA GLU A 91 -9.92 42.05 -15.07
C GLU A 91 -8.82 43.02 -15.53
N LYS A 92 -7.67 42.50 -15.96
CA LYS A 92 -6.52 43.31 -16.41
C LYS A 92 -6.60 43.70 -17.89
N ILE A 93 -7.54 43.13 -18.61
CA ILE A 93 -7.70 43.36 -20.03
C ILE A 93 -8.37 44.73 -20.26
N ASP A 94 -7.96 45.39 -21.35
CA ASP A 94 -8.50 46.68 -21.77
C ASP A 94 -10.02 46.60 -21.97
N GLU A 95 -10.76 47.62 -21.53
CA GLU A 95 -12.23 47.71 -21.68
C GLU A 95 -12.68 47.58 -23.15
N ASN A 96 -11.80 47.85 -24.12
CA ASN A 96 -12.08 47.71 -25.54
C ASN A 96 -11.82 46.31 -26.12
N TYR A 97 -11.31 45.37 -25.32
CA TYR A 97 -11.07 44.00 -25.77
C TYR A 97 -12.37 43.19 -25.70
N THR A 98 -12.82 42.72 -26.86
CA THR A 98 -13.93 41.77 -26.92
C THR A 98 -13.40 40.39 -26.58
N LEU A 99 -13.83 39.89 -25.43
CA LEU A 99 -13.34 38.64 -24.90
C LEU A 99 -13.89 37.47 -25.78
N PRO A 100 -13.04 36.54 -26.25
CA PRO A 100 -13.46 35.56 -27.26
C PRO A 100 -14.16 34.36 -26.60
N ASN A 101 -15.16 33.79 -27.26
CA ASN A 101 -15.87 32.61 -26.74
C ASN A 101 -14.97 31.34 -26.64
N SER A 102 -13.86 31.30 -27.38
CA SER A 102 -12.91 30.17 -27.30
C SER A 102 -11.72 30.51 -26.40
N PHE A 103 -11.45 29.64 -25.44
CA PHE A 103 -10.29 29.74 -24.55
C PHE A 103 -8.97 29.75 -25.33
N ASP A 104 -8.85 28.98 -26.43
CA ASP A 104 -7.64 28.95 -27.24
C ASP A 104 -7.31 30.31 -27.87
N ASN A 105 -8.33 31.05 -28.28
CA ASN A 105 -8.15 32.41 -28.81
C ASN A 105 -7.74 33.35 -27.69
N PHE A 106 -8.40 33.27 -26.53
CA PHE A 106 -8.06 34.06 -25.34
C PHE A 106 -6.60 33.84 -24.90
N ALA A 107 -6.17 32.58 -24.80
CA ALA A 107 -4.83 32.21 -24.40
C ALA A 107 -3.78 32.71 -25.39
N LYS A 108 -4.07 32.63 -26.69
CA LYS A 108 -3.17 33.11 -27.74
C LYS A 108 -3.05 34.63 -27.76
N ASP A 109 -4.17 35.34 -27.61
CA ASP A 109 -4.20 36.81 -27.63
C ASP A 109 -3.45 37.42 -26.42
N ASN A 110 -3.40 36.69 -25.30
CA ASN A 110 -2.79 37.13 -24.05
C ASN A 110 -1.47 36.42 -23.71
N ASP A 111 -0.87 35.68 -24.67
CA ASP A 111 0.38 34.90 -24.51
C ASP A 111 0.41 34.01 -23.24
N ILE A 112 -0.74 33.42 -22.90
CA ILE A 112 -0.89 32.55 -21.73
C ILE A 112 -0.30 31.18 -22.07
N LYS A 113 0.73 30.78 -21.32
CA LYS A 113 1.31 29.42 -21.40
C LYS A 113 0.73 28.55 -20.30
N ILE A 114 0.02 27.50 -20.71
CA ILE A 114 -0.52 26.49 -19.80
C ILE A 114 0.23 25.20 -20.02
N ASP A 115 1.00 24.81 -19.01
CA ASP A 115 1.80 23.60 -19.02
C ASP A 115 1.01 22.38 -18.50
N ASP A 116 -0.07 22.59 -17.75
CA ASP A 116 -0.85 21.54 -17.10
C ASP A 116 -2.35 21.90 -17.01
N ARG A 117 -3.23 20.89 -17.08
CA ARG A 117 -4.69 21.01 -16.90
C ARG A 117 -5.39 22.02 -17.79
N LYS A 118 -5.00 22.09 -19.07
CA LYS A 118 -5.62 22.97 -20.07
C LYS A 118 -7.15 22.77 -20.17
N ASP A 119 -7.61 21.53 -20.05
CA ASP A 119 -9.01 21.14 -20.01
C ASP A 119 -9.77 21.86 -18.88
N TRP A 120 -9.17 21.97 -17.69
CA TRP A 120 -9.77 22.69 -16.57
C TRP A 120 -9.76 24.20 -16.79
N TYR A 121 -8.70 24.75 -17.37
CA TYR A 121 -8.67 26.16 -17.76
C TYR A 121 -9.78 26.48 -18.77
N GLU A 122 -9.99 25.62 -19.77
CA GLU A 122 -11.05 25.78 -20.76
C GLU A 122 -12.45 25.67 -20.13
N LEU A 123 -12.65 24.71 -19.22
CA LEU A 123 -13.89 24.55 -18.45
C LEU A 123 -14.22 25.81 -17.65
N VAL A 124 -13.27 26.29 -16.86
CA VAL A 124 -13.47 27.45 -15.98
C VAL A 124 -13.66 28.72 -16.79
N TYR A 125 -12.90 28.89 -17.88
CA TYR A 125 -13.08 30.03 -18.78
C TYR A 125 -14.49 30.07 -19.36
N ARG A 126 -15.02 28.93 -19.79
CA ARG A 126 -16.40 28.83 -20.30
C ARG A 126 -17.43 29.17 -19.23
N ILE A 127 -17.26 28.65 -18.01
CA ILE A 127 -18.13 28.99 -16.87
C ILE A 127 -18.13 30.51 -16.61
N ILE A 128 -16.96 31.15 -16.60
CA ILE A 128 -16.86 32.61 -16.42
C ILE A 128 -17.53 33.34 -17.58
N TRP A 129 -17.26 32.92 -18.82
CA TRP A 129 -17.83 33.50 -20.03
C TRP A 129 -19.36 33.48 -20.02
N ASP A 130 -19.95 32.33 -19.68
CA ASP A 130 -21.40 32.13 -19.66
C ASP A 130 -22.11 32.98 -18.59
N VAL A 131 -21.38 33.44 -17.56
CA VAL A 131 -21.90 34.31 -16.49
C VAL A 131 -21.76 35.81 -16.82
N ILE A 132 -20.92 36.18 -17.80
CA ILE A 132 -20.80 37.58 -18.23
C ILE A 132 -22.07 37.96 -19.02
N PRO A 133 -22.83 39.00 -18.61
CA PRO A 133 -24.02 39.41 -19.34
C PRO A 133 -23.67 39.94 -20.75
N ASP A 134 -24.43 39.52 -21.77
CA ASP A 134 -24.30 39.97 -23.17
C ASP A 134 -24.36 41.51 -23.33
N ASP A 135 -24.92 42.20 -22.35
CA ASP A 135 -25.11 43.65 -22.33
C ASP A 135 -24.06 44.38 -21.46
N ALA A 136 -22.77 44.07 -21.61
CA ALA A 136 -21.69 44.78 -20.93
C ALA A 136 -21.25 46.07 -21.67
N TYR A 137 -22.18 46.99 -21.88
CA TYR A 137 -21.90 48.42 -22.06
C TYR A 137 -22.67 49.24 -21.01
N SER A 138 -22.47 48.93 -19.74
CA SER A 138 -22.62 49.88 -18.60
C SER A 138 -22.35 49.17 -17.28
N SER A 139 -21.16 49.33 -16.73
CA SER A 139 -20.87 48.98 -15.33
C SER A 139 -21.58 49.96 -14.36
N PRO A 140 -21.63 49.71 -13.03
CA PRO A 140 -21.41 48.46 -12.28
C PRO A 140 -22.56 48.18 -11.28
N LEU A 141 -22.44 47.05 -10.55
CA LEU A 141 -22.97 46.84 -9.18
C LEU A 141 -24.33 46.08 -9.07
N LEU A 142 -24.23 44.80 -8.72
CA LEU A 142 -25.28 43.89 -8.20
C LEU A 142 -26.58 43.75 -9.02
N GLY A 143 -26.71 42.63 -9.71
CA GLY A 143 -28.01 42.22 -10.27
C GLY A 143 -27.97 40.85 -10.93
N PHE A 144 -27.71 39.79 -10.16
CA PHE A 144 -27.87 38.42 -10.64
C PHE A 144 -29.32 38.20 -11.11
N LYS A 145 -29.50 37.82 -12.37
CA LYS A 145 -30.70 37.14 -12.87
C LYS A 145 -30.26 35.82 -13.48
N PRO A 146 -30.85 34.68 -13.10
CA PRO A 146 -30.53 33.41 -13.71
C PRO A 146 -31.31 33.31 -15.02
N MET A 147 -30.60 33.32 -16.15
CA MET A 147 -31.18 32.84 -17.40
C MET A 147 -30.38 31.62 -17.84
N LEU A 148 -30.72 30.49 -17.23
CA LEU A 148 -30.24 29.16 -17.55
C LEU A 148 -30.49 28.86 -19.04
N SER A 149 -29.45 29.00 -19.86
CA SER A 149 -29.42 28.40 -21.19
C SER A 149 -28.97 26.95 -21.05
N THR A 150 -29.91 26.05 -20.75
CA THR A 150 -29.67 24.60 -20.67
C THR A 150 -29.44 23.95 -22.04
N ASN A 151 -29.04 24.69 -23.07
CA ASN A 151 -29.03 24.21 -24.45
C ASN A 151 -27.76 24.65 -25.19
N SER A 152 -26.63 24.04 -24.87
CA SER A 152 -25.90 23.30 -25.91
C SER A 152 -24.78 22.48 -25.29
N LEU A 153 -24.94 21.16 -25.37
CA LEU A 153 -23.84 20.22 -25.54
C LEU A 153 -22.65 20.45 -24.60
N MET A 154 -22.78 19.93 -23.36
CA MET A 154 -21.66 19.31 -22.65
C MET A 154 -21.04 18.24 -23.56
N ARG A 155 -20.28 18.68 -24.55
CA ARG A 155 -19.40 17.84 -25.33
C ARG A 155 -18.24 17.61 -24.38
N SER A 156 -18.33 16.54 -23.59
CA SER A 156 -17.32 16.14 -22.62
C SER A 156 -15.95 16.20 -23.30
N LEU A 157 -15.18 17.24 -23.00
CA LEU A 157 -13.91 17.53 -23.67
C LEU A 157 -12.75 16.71 -23.11
N SER A 158 -13.01 15.86 -22.10
CA SER A 158 -12.04 14.86 -21.66
C SER A 158 -12.76 13.64 -21.08
N LYS A 159 -13.58 12.94 -21.87
CA LYS A 159 -13.87 11.55 -21.51
C LYS A 159 -12.64 10.75 -21.89
N VAL A 160 -11.84 10.34 -20.91
CA VAL A 160 -10.94 9.19 -21.07
C VAL A 160 -11.76 8.13 -21.79
N PRO A 161 -11.35 7.68 -22.99
CA PRO A 161 -12.15 6.75 -23.77
C PRO A 161 -12.54 5.59 -22.86
N MET A 162 -13.83 5.27 -22.76
CA MET A 162 -14.36 4.22 -21.86
C MET A 162 -13.57 2.89 -21.95
N GLN A 163 -12.95 2.65 -23.10
CA GLN A 163 -12.03 1.55 -23.34
C GLN A 163 -10.73 1.65 -22.53
N ILE A 164 -10.08 2.81 -22.48
CA ILE A 164 -8.88 3.08 -21.67
C ILE A 164 -9.20 2.88 -20.19
N HIS A 165 -10.29 3.47 -19.70
CA HIS A 165 -10.71 3.31 -18.31
C HIS A 165 -10.95 1.83 -17.96
N ARG A 166 -11.68 1.10 -18.81
CA ARG A 166 -11.91 -0.34 -18.62
C ARG A 166 -10.61 -1.14 -18.62
N ASP A 167 -9.65 -0.78 -19.46
CA ASP A 167 -8.36 -1.46 -19.52
C ASP A 167 -7.51 -1.17 -18.27
N ARG A 168 -7.57 0.05 -17.72
CA ARG A 168 -6.97 0.42 -16.42
C ARG A 168 -7.57 -0.35 -15.25
N VAL A 169 -8.89 -0.51 -15.22
CA VAL A 169 -9.56 -1.33 -14.19
C VAL A 169 -9.11 -2.79 -14.26
N LYS A 170 -8.97 -3.36 -15.47
CA LYS A 170 -8.41 -4.72 -15.63
C LYS A 170 -6.95 -4.79 -15.16
N GLU A 171 -6.15 -3.77 -15.48
CA GLU A 171 -4.75 -3.67 -15.05
C GLU A 171 -4.64 -3.65 -13.52
N ARG A 172 -5.48 -2.85 -12.85
CA ARG A 172 -5.59 -2.79 -11.38
C ARG A 172 -5.89 -4.16 -10.79
N ASN A 173 -6.95 -4.82 -11.25
CA ASN A 173 -7.34 -6.14 -10.75
C ASN A 173 -6.23 -7.18 -10.94
N LYS A 174 -5.57 -7.16 -12.12
CA LYS A 174 -4.45 -8.07 -12.39
C LYS A 174 -3.27 -7.82 -11.45
N LEU A 175 -2.92 -6.55 -11.20
CA LEU A 175 -1.83 -6.20 -10.28
C LEU A 175 -2.17 -6.59 -8.83
N GLU A 176 -3.43 -6.42 -8.41
CA GLU A 176 -3.93 -6.83 -7.10
C GLU A 176 -3.79 -8.36 -6.91
N ASP A 177 -4.22 -9.14 -7.90
CA ASP A 177 -4.06 -10.60 -7.92
C ASP A 177 -2.57 -10.99 -7.84
N GLU A 178 -1.71 -10.34 -8.63
CA GLU A 178 -0.26 -10.60 -8.63
C GLU A 178 0.37 -10.31 -7.27
N VAL A 179 0.03 -9.16 -6.65
CA VAL A 179 0.51 -8.80 -5.30
C VAL A 179 0.06 -9.83 -4.26
N GLN A 180 -1.19 -10.31 -4.36
CA GLN A 180 -1.72 -11.33 -3.45
C GLN A 180 -0.96 -12.66 -3.59
N ILE A 181 -0.73 -13.11 -4.82
CA ILE A 181 0.02 -14.34 -5.13
C ILE A 181 1.45 -14.25 -4.60
N ILE A 182 2.17 -13.16 -4.91
CA ILE A 182 3.56 -12.95 -4.47
C ILE A 182 3.64 -12.90 -2.93
N THR A 183 2.67 -12.26 -2.28
CA THR A 183 2.57 -12.23 -0.81
C THR A 183 2.35 -13.64 -0.23
N GLY A 184 1.55 -14.47 -0.89
CA GLY A 184 1.38 -15.88 -0.54
C GLY A 184 2.70 -16.65 -0.62
N ILE A 185 3.41 -16.54 -1.74
CA ILE A 185 4.72 -17.18 -1.97
C ILE A 185 5.74 -16.73 -0.92
N LYS A 186 5.76 -15.43 -0.57
CA LYS A 186 6.63 -14.89 0.50
C LYS A 186 6.38 -15.61 1.83
N LYS A 187 5.12 -15.72 2.25
CA LYS A 187 4.74 -16.37 3.51
C LYS A 187 5.19 -17.84 3.56
N GLU A 188 5.10 -18.55 2.45
CA GLU A 188 5.58 -19.93 2.36
C GLU A 188 7.11 -20.02 2.52
N HIS A 189 7.87 -19.18 1.82
CA HIS A 189 9.32 -19.14 1.94
C HIS A 189 9.79 -18.71 3.33
N GLU A 190 9.09 -17.78 3.99
CA GLU A 190 9.36 -17.41 5.38
C GLU A 190 9.12 -18.57 6.34
N LYS A 191 8.04 -19.35 6.13
CA LYS A 191 7.76 -20.55 6.93
C LYS A 191 8.87 -21.58 6.79
N ILE A 192 9.37 -21.80 5.57
CA ILE A 192 10.52 -22.67 5.31
C ILE A 192 11.77 -22.11 6.00
N LEU A 193 12.04 -20.80 5.92
CA LEU A 193 13.22 -20.22 6.57
C LEU A 193 13.18 -20.35 8.09
N ARG A 194 12.01 -20.19 8.71
CA ARG A 194 11.81 -20.38 10.16
C ARG A 194 12.05 -21.83 10.58
N SER A 195 11.69 -22.81 9.76
CA SER A 195 11.94 -24.22 10.10
C SER A 195 13.43 -24.57 10.13
N TYR A 196 14.28 -23.91 9.33
CA TYR A 196 15.75 -24.08 9.41
C TYR A 196 16.37 -23.60 10.74
N GLY A 197 15.73 -22.67 11.45
CA GLY A 197 16.21 -22.18 12.75
C GLY A 197 15.81 -23.08 13.93
N ASN A 198 14.72 -23.83 13.78
CA ASN A 198 14.24 -24.78 14.76
C ASN A 198 14.70 -26.20 14.39
N VAL A 199 15.99 -26.48 14.53
CA VAL A 199 16.45 -27.89 14.53
C VAL A 199 15.95 -28.52 15.82
N SER A 200 14.71 -29.01 15.76
CA SER A 200 14.03 -29.67 16.86
C SER A 200 14.87 -30.90 17.26
N GLY A 201 15.33 -30.95 18.51
CA GLY A 201 16.16 -32.05 19.01
C GLY A 201 17.62 -31.71 19.36
N LEU A 202 18.18 -30.61 18.83
CA LEU A 202 19.58 -30.25 19.11
C LEU A 202 19.82 -29.94 20.60
N TRP A 203 18.94 -29.13 21.18
CA TRP A 203 19.01 -28.75 22.61
C TRP A 203 18.75 -29.93 23.55
N SER A 204 17.83 -30.83 23.18
CA SER A 204 17.60 -32.05 23.97
C SER A 204 18.78 -33.02 23.89
N GLY A 205 19.43 -33.15 22.73
CA GLY A 205 20.64 -33.96 22.59
C GLY A 205 21.81 -33.40 23.41
N LEU A 206 21.97 -32.07 23.41
CA LEU A 206 22.98 -31.39 24.24
C LEU A 206 22.74 -31.63 25.74
N ALA A 207 21.50 -31.53 26.20
CA ALA A 207 21.15 -31.76 27.60
C ALA A 207 21.41 -33.22 28.04
N VAL A 208 21.10 -34.19 27.17
CA VAL A 208 21.38 -35.62 27.42
C VAL A 208 22.88 -35.87 27.51
N LEU A 209 23.67 -35.25 26.64
CA LEU A 209 25.14 -35.32 26.69
C LEU A 209 25.70 -34.74 27.99
N ILE A 210 25.23 -33.57 28.42
CA ILE A 210 25.65 -32.96 29.68
C ILE A 210 25.30 -33.87 30.87
N TYR A 211 24.08 -34.42 30.89
CA TYR A 211 23.65 -35.34 31.93
C TYR A 211 24.51 -36.61 31.98
N ALA A 212 24.79 -37.22 30.82
CA ALA A 212 25.67 -38.38 30.70
C ALA A 212 27.08 -38.08 31.23
N CYS A 213 27.66 -36.93 30.90
CA CYS A 213 28.95 -36.52 31.45
C CYS A 213 28.93 -36.36 32.98
N VAL A 214 27.89 -35.76 33.55
CA VAL A 214 27.79 -35.56 35.00
C VAL A 214 27.62 -36.89 35.73
N VAL A 215 26.69 -37.73 35.26
CA VAL A 215 26.31 -38.98 35.91
C VAL A 215 27.32 -40.10 35.68
N GLY A 216 27.85 -40.21 34.46
CA GLY A 216 28.78 -41.27 34.08
C GLY A 216 30.25 -40.97 34.38
N ILE A 217 30.65 -39.69 34.44
CA ILE A 217 32.06 -39.30 34.63
C ILE A 217 32.26 -38.52 35.93
N VAL A 218 31.58 -37.38 36.11
CA VAL A 218 31.87 -36.46 37.23
C VAL A 218 31.57 -37.12 38.58
N ILE A 219 30.35 -37.64 38.77
CA ILE A 219 29.95 -38.23 40.05
C ILE A 219 30.85 -39.43 40.42
N PRO A 220 31.08 -40.43 39.53
CA PRO A 220 31.97 -41.54 39.83
C PRO A 220 33.42 -41.12 40.10
N SER A 221 33.95 -40.14 39.37
CA SER A 221 35.32 -39.65 39.58
C SER A 221 35.48 -38.91 40.91
N THR A 222 34.44 -38.19 41.37
CA THR A 222 34.46 -37.55 42.70
C THR A 222 34.30 -38.55 43.84
N LEU A 223 33.67 -39.70 43.56
CA LEU A 223 33.42 -40.74 44.56
C LEU A 223 34.61 -41.70 44.71
N LEU A 224 35.47 -41.85 43.70
CA LEU A 224 36.55 -42.84 43.68
C LEU A 224 37.94 -42.18 43.72
N PRO A 225 38.86 -42.65 44.58
CA PRO A 225 38.71 -43.72 45.57
C PRO A 225 38.02 -43.22 46.86
N TYR A 226 36.99 -43.92 47.33
CA TYR A 226 36.37 -43.63 48.62
C TYR A 226 37.07 -44.42 49.75
N PRO A 227 37.20 -43.84 50.94
CA PRO A 227 37.74 -44.53 52.11
C PRO A 227 36.78 -45.63 52.61
N LEU A 228 37.29 -46.86 52.70
CA LEU A 228 36.56 -48.07 53.12
C LEU A 228 35.99 -47.99 54.55
N GLU A 229 36.51 -47.09 55.38
CA GLU A 229 36.06 -46.90 56.76
C GLU A 229 34.81 -46.02 56.88
N ILE A 230 34.49 -45.24 55.85
CA ILE A 230 33.42 -44.23 55.87
C ILE A 230 32.20 -44.68 55.04
N TYR A 231 32.42 -45.42 53.96
CA TYR A 231 31.37 -45.81 53.02
C TYR A 231 31.16 -47.32 52.96
N ASN A 232 29.90 -47.73 52.85
CA ASN A 232 29.53 -49.12 52.66
C ASN A 232 29.71 -49.52 51.18
N ASP A 233 30.62 -50.47 50.92
CA ASP A 233 30.92 -50.98 49.57
C ASP A 233 29.67 -51.45 48.80
N VAL A 234 28.76 -52.14 49.48
CA VAL A 234 27.55 -52.69 48.84
C VAL A 234 26.62 -51.56 48.40
N ALA A 235 26.41 -50.57 49.27
CA ALA A 235 25.57 -49.42 48.97
C ALA A 235 26.19 -48.55 47.87
N THR A 236 27.51 -48.34 47.91
CA THR A 236 28.25 -47.54 46.93
C THR A 236 28.23 -48.20 45.55
N LYS A 237 28.41 -49.52 45.49
CA LYS A 237 28.26 -50.31 44.26
C LYS A 237 26.85 -50.23 43.68
N GLN A 238 25.82 -50.36 44.52
CA GLN A 238 24.43 -50.24 44.08
C GLN A 238 24.11 -48.84 43.55
N PHE A 239 24.64 -47.80 44.20
CA PHE A 239 24.49 -46.41 43.75
C PHE A 239 25.14 -46.16 42.39
N LEU A 240 26.39 -46.62 42.19
CA LEU A 240 27.08 -46.51 40.90
C LEU A 240 26.36 -47.28 39.78
N LEU A 241 25.85 -48.49 40.08
CA LEU A 241 25.04 -49.25 39.13
C LEU A 241 23.73 -48.54 38.80
N ALA A 242 23.06 -47.93 39.79
CA ALA A 242 21.84 -47.16 39.56
C ALA A 242 22.09 -45.94 38.67
N LEU A 243 23.20 -45.22 38.89
CA LEU A 243 23.63 -44.12 38.01
C LEU A 243 23.86 -44.60 36.58
N PHE A 244 24.58 -45.71 36.41
CA PHE A 244 24.83 -46.30 35.09
C PHE A 244 23.53 -46.70 34.35
N TYR A 245 22.60 -47.36 35.04
CA TYR A 245 21.31 -47.70 34.44
C TYR A 245 20.46 -46.46 34.15
N SER A 246 20.53 -45.42 35.00
CA SER A 246 19.81 -44.17 34.76
C SER A 246 20.29 -43.45 33.49
N GLU A 247 21.60 -43.44 33.25
CA GLU A 247 22.19 -42.89 32.03
C GLU A 247 21.70 -43.65 30.79
N LEU A 248 21.75 -44.99 30.82
CA LEU A 248 21.26 -45.82 29.71
C LEU A 248 19.79 -45.55 29.40
N VAL A 249 18.93 -45.47 30.43
CA VAL A 249 17.50 -45.20 30.24
C VAL A 249 17.27 -43.85 29.58
N VAL A 250 17.95 -42.79 30.04
CA VAL A 250 17.84 -41.44 29.46
C VAL A 250 18.30 -41.45 27.99
N LEU A 251 19.39 -42.16 27.69
CA LEU A 251 19.93 -42.28 26.35
C LEU A 251 18.97 -43.02 25.41
N PHE A 252 18.39 -44.14 25.85
CA PHE A 252 17.40 -44.89 25.08
C PHE A 252 16.10 -44.12 24.87
N ILE A 253 15.60 -43.40 25.89
CA ILE A 253 14.43 -42.53 25.76
C ILE A 253 14.70 -41.45 24.72
N TYR A 254 15.84 -40.78 24.79
CA TYR A 254 16.23 -39.77 23.82
C TYR A 254 16.30 -40.35 22.40
N LEU A 255 16.93 -41.51 22.22
CA LEU A 255 17.05 -42.15 20.91
C LEU A 255 15.68 -42.54 20.35
N GLY A 256 14.80 -43.11 21.19
CA GLY A 256 13.44 -43.49 20.82
C GLY A 256 12.59 -42.28 20.42
N VAL A 257 12.63 -41.20 21.21
CA VAL A 257 11.92 -39.96 20.89
C VAL A 257 12.49 -39.32 19.62
N SER A 258 13.81 -39.29 19.45
CA SER A 258 14.46 -38.73 18.26
C SER A 258 14.10 -39.52 16.99
N MET A 259 14.09 -40.85 17.04
CA MET A 259 13.68 -41.69 15.91
C MET A 259 12.20 -41.51 15.58
N TYR A 260 11.33 -41.46 16.59
CA TYR A 260 9.91 -41.23 16.39
C TYR A 260 9.65 -39.89 15.69
N LYS A 261 10.32 -38.84 16.16
CA LYS A 261 10.18 -37.49 15.61
C LYS A 261 10.68 -37.40 14.17
N LEU A 262 11.84 -37.99 13.87
CA LEU A 262 12.38 -38.09 12.50
C LEU A 262 11.48 -38.89 11.55
N THR A 263 10.71 -39.84 12.06
CA THR A 263 9.81 -40.67 11.26
C THR A 263 8.47 -39.97 10.98
N ASN A 264 7.98 -39.15 11.93
CA ASN A 264 6.71 -38.44 11.83
C ASN A 264 6.80 -37.00 11.31
N GLU A 265 8.00 -36.42 11.15
CA GLU A 265 8.20 -35.10 10.51
C GLU A 265 8.38 -35.20 8.96
N LYS A 266 8.04 -36.34 8.34
CA LYS A 266 7.85 -36.47 6.88
C LYS A 266 6.40 -36.20 6.49
#